data_AF-A0A1B3NQA6-F1
#
_entry.id   AF-A0A1B3NQA6-F1
#
_cell.length_a   1.000
_cell.length_b   1.000
_cell.length_c   1.000
_cell.angle_alpha   90.00
_cell.angle_beta   90.00
_cell.angle_gamma   90.00
#
_symmetry.space_group_name_H-M   'P 1'
#
loop_
_entity.id
_entity.type
_entity.pdbx_description
1 polymer ?
#
loop_
_entity_poly.entity_id
_entity_poly.type
_entity_poly.pdbx_seq_one_letter_code
_entity_poly.pdbx_strand_id
1 'polypeptide(L)'
;MARYRQHQQFSSHRSAQLIFKLRRQRFRKMLSMADDVELMRASWVLDRAVDPSFKIPIGYDYPEKYLRAGIDEPGRIWPWELETLLIEALGTPKNPGNRSANPRAWSFWAEIVSALRSAENAEGGNRPRGPILRHLNRILYRQVQWQARQQNLADFVRWKSIFSDPSLSDLYVTKNGMCPLKFQMIGLGLSSILDESQETTISYEYESKQFRSDEIRTFIKMASRTITQIREDCHSVVMRSELAHRESPLRRFPLIKISDNPTRLISPLRQPLFWRITEGMYYDVVSIPASRNLIGSGFEIFQRRLISTAYKDYNVSGDISYGPIRLNRRSPDVTITQDNNLEIAFECKAKKIPLVDKISIEHDLANSIAVSEIAKGVFQLARFRHDLRSGIVEGMQETEHSQYVILTLDEWNFVGPITKDAAFLKAAEMLDRQRININFDLREITFCTAGDLDLFVTRLPLGRLRELFAKNRQPQFREHAPNSLAAEFYEKPAKWRDYPLASEFVFDI
;
A
#
# COMPACT_ATOMS: atom_id res chain seq x y z
N MET A 1 -4.53 23.58 -43.27
CA MET A 1 -5.09 23.31 -41.93
C MET A 1 -4.20 22.47 -41.01
N ALA A 2 -3.51 21.41 -41.48
CA ALA A 2 -2.64 20.57 -40.63
C ALA A 2 -1.45 21.33 -39.98
N ARG A 3 -0.74 22.19 -40.73
CA ARG A 3 0.34 23.05 -40.20
C ARG A 3 -0.14 24.05 -39.14
N TYR A 4 -1.36 24.58 -39.29
CA TYR A 4 -1.97 25.51 -38.32
C TYR A 4 -2.33 24.80 -37.00
N ARG A 5 -2.86 23.56 -37.08
CA ARG A 5 -3.13 22.72 -35.88
C ARG A 5 -1.84 22.33 -35.15
N GLN A 6 -0.77 22.00 -35.88
CA GLN A 6 0.55 21.75 -35.27
C GLN A 6 1.08 23.01 -34.56
N HIS A 7 1.04 24.18 -35.20
CA HIS A 7 1.52 25.42 -34.58
C HIS A 7 0.73 25.81 -33.30
N GLN A 8 -0.59 25.59 -33.30
CA GLN A 8 -1.42 25.82 -32.10
C GLN A 8 -1.11 24.83 -30.97
N GLN A 9 -0.85 23.56 -31.27
CA GLN A 9 -0.44 22.56 -30.28
C GLN A 9 0.95 22.83 -29.68
N PHE A 10 1.91 23.28 -30.51
CA PHE A 10 3.24 23.65 -30.01
C PHE A 10 3.21 24.91 -29.12
N SER A 11 2.38 25.90 -29.47
CA SER A 11 2.21 27.13 -28.68
C SER A 11 1.54 26.87 -27.32
N SER A 12 0.50 26.01 -27.29
CA SER A 12 -0.20 25.66 -26.04
C SER A 12 0.67 24.85 -25.09
N HIS A 13 1.47 23.92 -25.60
CA HIS A 13 2.37 23.11 -24.77
C HIS A 13 3.49 23.94 -24.12
N ARG A 14 4.14 24.85 -24.87
CA ARG A 14 5.16 25.76 -24.31
C ARG A 14 4.58 26.67 -23.23
N SER A 15 3.36 27.15 -23.43
CA SER A 15 2.66 28.00 -22.44
C SER A 15 2.37 27.25 -21.15
N ALA A 16 1.90 26.01 -21.24
CA ALA A 16 1.60 25.17 -20.07
C ALA A 16 2.87 24.75 -19.29
N GLN A 17 3.99 24.48 -19.97
CA GLN A 17 5.27 24.21 -19.33
C GLN A 17 5.80 25.44 -18.58
N LEU A 18 5.69 26.62 -19.18
CA LEU A 18 6.08 27.87 -18.53
C LEU A 18 5.23 28.16 -17.28
N ILE A 19 3.90 27.96 -17.37
CA ILE A 19 3.00 28.11 -16.23
C ILE A 19 3.41 27.17 -15.10
N PHE A 20 3.64 25.88 -15.40
CA PHE A 20 4.11 24.93 -14.40
C PHE A 20 5.42 25.38 -13.73
N LYS A 21 6.42 25.78 -14.52
CA LYS A 21 7.71 26.27 -14.01
C LYS A 21 7.52 27.45 -13.05
N LEU A 22 6.70 28.44 -13.42
CA LEU A 22 6.42 29.61 -12.58
C LEU A 22 5.68 29.24 -11.28
N ARG A 23 4.67 28.37 -11.35
CA ARG A 23 3.93 27.91 -10.17
C ARG A 23 4.82 27.12 -9.22
N ARG A 24 5.64 26.21 -9.75
CA ARG A 24 6.62 25.44 -8.98
C ARG A 24 7.69 26.34 -8.36
N GLN A 25 8.16 27.35 -9.07
CA GLN A 25 9.14 28.31 -8.53
C GLN A 25 8.55 29.11 -7.36
N ARG A 26 7.31 29.60 -7.48
CA ARG A 26 6.62 30.29 -6.38
C ARG A 26 6.48 29.37 -5.16
N PHE A 27 5.99 28.15 -5.37
CA PHE A 27 5.85 27.15 -4.32
C PHE A 27 7.19 26.87 -3.60
N ARG A 28 8.27 26.64 -4.35
CA ARG A 28 9.61 26.43 -3.78
C ARG A 28 10.18 27.65 -3.08
N LYS A 29 9.88 28.86 -3.55
CA LYS A 29 10.28 30.09 -2.86
C LYS A 29 9.66 30.15 -1.46
N MET A 30 8.43 29.68 -1.28
CA MET A 30 7.82 29.59 0.05
C MET A 30 8.51 28.54 0.92
N LEU A 31 8.78 27.36 0.37
CA LEU A 31 9.48 26.28 1.07
C LEU A 31 10.93 26.63 1.47
N SER A 32 11.62 27.45 0.68
CA SER A 32 13.00 27.86 0.96
C SER A 32 13.11 28.81 2.14
N MET A 33 12.01 29.47 2.52
CA MET A 33 11.91 30.37 3.68
C MET A 33 11.48 29.66 4.97
N ALA A 34 11.02 28.40 4.89
CA ALA A 34 10.60 27.63 6.05
C ALA A 34 11.78 26.87 6.68
N ASP A 35 11.87 26.93 8.02
CA ASP A 35 12.77 26.07 8.79
C ASP A 35 12.31 24.61 8.70
N ASP A 36 13.24 23.70 8.41
CA ASP A 36 12.91 22.27 8.22
C ASP A 36 12.38 21.63 9.51
N VAL A 37 12.98 21.94 10.66
CA VAL A 37 12.60 21.33 11.93
C VAL A 37 11.22 21.81 12.35
N GLU A 38 10.98 23.12 12.28
CA GLU A 38 9.66 23.67 12.61
C GLU A 38 8.58 23.20 11.61
N LEU A 39 8.91 23.04 10.33
CA LEU A 39 7.98 22.48 9.35
C LEU A 39 7.62 21.02 9.68
N MET A 40 8.61 20.19 10.07
CA MET A 40 8.37 18.81 10.49
C MET A 40 7.51 18.72 11.76
N ARG A 41 7.75 19.57 12.76
CA ARG A 41 6.91 19.68 13.97
C ARG A 41 5.50 20.10 13.63
N ALA A 42 5.35 21.08 12.75
CA ALA A 42 4.06 21.56 12.28
C ALA A 42 3.30 20.47 11.51
N SER A 43 3.98 19.69 10.66
CA SER A 43 3.40 18.51 9.99
C SER A 43 2.96 17.43 10.98
N TRP A 44 3.76 17.18 12.03
CA TRP A 44 3.39 16.24 13.09
C TRP A 44 2.06 16.61 13.75
N VAL A 45 1.86 17.91 14.04
CA VAL A 45 0.59 18.42 14.62
C VAL A 45 -0.57 18.24 13.65
N LEU A 46 -0.39 18.59 12.37
CA LEU A 46 -1.45 18.45 11.35
C LEU A 46 -1.85 16.99 11.11
N ASP A 47 -0.88 16.09 11.02
CA ASP A 47 -1.11 14.65 10.86
C ASP A 47 -1.88 14.06 12.05
N ARG A 48 -1.64 14.59 13.27
CA ARG A 48 -2.32 14.12 14.48
C ARG A 48 -3.68 14.72 14.73
N ALA A 49 -3.90 15.96 14.31
CA ALA A 49 -5.14 16.69 14.54
C ALA A 49 -6.38 16.14 13.80
N VAL A 50 -6.19 15.12 12.95
CA VAL A 50 -7.29 14.32 12.38
C VAL A 50 -8.03 13.54 13.48
N ASP A 51 -7.34 13.17 14.56
CA ASP A 51 -7.94 12.53 15.74
C ASP A 51 -8.68 13.57 16.61
N PRO A 52 -9.98 13.40 16.88
CA PRO A 52 -10.74 14.33 17.72
C PRO A 52 -10.22 14.49 19.15
N SER A 53 -9.53 13.49 19.68
CA SER A 53 -8.96 13.50 21.04
C SER A 53 -7.64 14.26 21.14
N PHE A 54 -6.98 14.51 19.99
CA PHE A 54 -5.69 15.17 19.95
C PHE A 54 -5.81 16.66 20.30
N LYS A 55 -5.04 17.10 21.29
CA LYS A 55 -4.96 18.51 21.70
C LYS A 55 -3.84 19.21 20.94
N ILE A 56 -4.20 20.24 20.18
CA ILE A 56 -3.24 21.06 19.46
C ILE A 56 -2.29 21.73 20.47
N PRO A 57 -0.96 21.57 20.34
CA PRO A 57 -0.01 22.17 21.28
C PRO A 57 -0.06 23.71 21.25
N ILE A 58 0.32 24.32 22.37
CA ILE A 58 0.38 25.79 22.49
C ILE A 58 1.30 26.37 21.41
N GLY A 59 0.84 27.46 20.78
CA GLY A 59 1.60 28.19 19.76
C GLY A 59 1.30 27.78 18.32
N TYR A 60 0.46 26.76 18.10
CA TYR A 60 -0.10 26.42 16.80
C TYR A 60 -1.51 27.01 16.65
N ASP A 61 -1.72 27.82 15.62
CA ASP A 61 -3.01 28.43 15.29
C ASP A 61 -3.63 27.68 14.11
N TYR A 62 -4.17 26.49 14.39
CA TYR A 62 -4.82 25.63 13.40
C TYR A 62 -6.32 25.52 13.68
N PRO A 63 -7.19 26.09 12.84
CA PRO A 63 -8.62 26.03 13.05
C PRO A 63 -9.17 24.61 12.92
N GLU A 64 -9.84 24.12 13.97
CA GLU A 64 -10.43 22.77 14.05
C GLU A 64 -11.33 22.43 12.85
N LYS A 65 -12.09 23.42 12.36
CA LYS A 65 -12.98 23.28 11.19
C LYS A 65 -12.27 22.78 9.92
N TYR A 66 -10.98 23.09 9.74
CA TYR A 66 -10.24 22.65 8.55
C TYR A 66 -9.47 21.34 8.77
N LEU A 67 -9.12 21.04 10.01
CA LEU A 67 -8.43 19.79 10.37
C LEU A 67 -9.36 18.58 10.24
N ARG A 68 -10.65 18.80 10.52
CA ARG A 68 -11.69 17.76 10.53
C ARG A 68 -12.65 17.86 9.35
N ALA A 69 -12.32 18.70 8.38
CA ALA A 69 -13.18 18.96 7.24
C ALA A 69 -13.51 17.67 6.46
N GLY A 70 -14.73 17.57 5.93
CA GLY A 70 -15.14 16.50 5.01
C GLY A 70 -14.27 16.42 3.74
N ILE A 71 -14.48 15.40 2.91
CA ILE A 71 -13.78 15.30 1.61
C ILE A 71 -14.25 16.37 0.61
N ASP A 72 -15.49 16.81 0.79
CA ASP A 72 -16.20 17.85 0.05
C ASP A 72 -15.98 19.26 0.63
N GLU A 73 -15.41 19.37 1.82
CA GLU A 73 -15.20 20.64 2.50
C GLU A 73 -13.85 21.28 2.15
N PRO A 74 -13.83 22.59 1.82
CA PRO A 74 -12.61 23.28 1.44
C PRO A 74 -11.67 23.50 2.63
N GLY A 75 -10.38 23.51 2.34
CA GLY A 75 -9.34 23.87 3.32
C GLY A 75 -8.69 22.69 4.04
N ARG A 76 -9.23 21.46 3.92
CA ARG A 76 -8.55 20.26 4.42
C ARG A 76 -7.18 20.08 3.76
N ILE A 77 -6.19 19.70 4.57
CA ILE A 77 -4.88 19.27 4.10
C ILE A 77 -4.81 17.76 4.23
N TRP A 78 -4.53 17.09 3.13
CA TRP A 78 -4.53 15.63 3.11
C TRP A 78 -3.16 15.05 3.48
N PRO A 79 -3.10 13.86 4.11
CA PRO A 79 -1.84 13.25 4.51
C PRO A 79 -0.83 13.04 3.36
N TRP A 80 -1.31 12.68 2.16
CA TRP A 80 -0.45 12.57 0.98
C TRP A 80 0.09 13.92 0.48
N GLU A 81 -0.62 15.02 0.74
CA GLU A 81 -0.13 16.37 0.46
C GLU A 81 0.95 16.75 1.46
N LEU A 82 0.77 16.44 2.75
CA LEU A 82 1.81 16.64 3.78
C LEU A 82 3.09 15.88 3.44
N GLU A 83 3.00 14.62 3.03
CA GLU A 83 4.15 13.84 2.57
C GLU A 83 4.87 14.52 1.40
N THR A 84 4.11 14.99 0.39
CA THR A 84 4.68 15.66 -0.78
C THR A 84 5.31 17.01 -0.43
N LEU A 85 4.68 17.76 0.47
CA LEU A 85 5.20 19.04 0.97
C LEU A 85 6.53 18.85 1.70
N LEU A 86 6.63 17.86 2.59
CA LEU A 86 7.86 17.56 3.32
C LEU A 86 9.00 17.16 2.37
N ILE A 87 8.70 16.32 1.37
CA ILE A 87 9.71 15.91 0.37
C ILE A 87 10.21 17.11 -0.43
N GLU A 88 9.31 17.97 -0.92
CA GLU A 88 9.74 19.18 -1.64
C GLU A 88 10.43 20.19 -0.72
N ALA A 89 10.02 20.31 0.55
CA ALA A 89 10.67 21.18 1.52
C ALA A 89 12.13 20.79 1.75
N LEU A 90 12.36 19.52 2.04
CA LEU A 90 13.69 18.96 2.31
C LEU A 90 14.56 18.95 1.04
N GLY A 91 13.96 18.71 -0.13
CA GLY A 91 14.66 18.76 -1.42
C GLY A 91 14.93 20.17 -1.96
N THR A 92 14.34 21.21 -1.34
CA THR A 92 14.49 22.61 -1.78
C THR A 92 15.63 23.31 -1.02
N PRO A 93 16.59 23.92 -1.73
CA PRO A 93 17.63 24.74 -1.10
C PRO A 93 17.04 25.86 -0.24
N LYS A 94 17.55 26.01 0.98
CA LYS A 94 17.07 27.02 1.95
C LYS A 94 17.71 28.36 1.71
N ASN A 95 16.95 29.43 1.96
CA ASN A 95 17.45 30.80 1.95
C ASN A 95 17.73 31.25 3.39
N PRO A 96 19.00 31.22 3.86
CA PRO A 96 19.32 31.50 5.26
C PRO A 96 18.98 32.93 5.69
N GLY A 97 18.94 33.89 4.76
CA GLY A 97 18.73 35.32 5.06
C GLY A 97 17.27 35.77 5.20
N ASN A 98 16.28 34.90 4.95
CA ASN A 98 14.85 35.29 4.99
C ASN A 98 13.98 34.12 5.47
N ARG A 99 14.12 33.76 6.76
CA ARG A 99 13.25 32.79 7.43
C ARG A 99 11.99 33.46 8.01
N SER A 100 11.17 34.03 7.13
CA SER A 100 9.93 34.72 7.53
C SER A 100 8.70 33.80 7.56
N ALA A 101 8.81 32.57 7.04
CA ALA A 101 7.70 31.62 7.08
C ALA A 101 7.46 31.14 8.51
N ASN A 102 6.20 31.11 8.93
CA ASN A 102 5.77 30.59 10.23
C ASN A 102 4.92 29.33 10.03
N PRO A 103 5.51 28.12 10.05
CA PRO A 103 4.75 26.87 9.96
C PRO A 103 3.73 26.67 11.06
N ARG A 104 3.76 27.43 12.16
CA ARG A 104 2.76 27.33 13.24
C ARG A 104 1.43 28.02 12.92
N ALA A 105 1.42 28.91 11.93
CA ALA A 105 0.22 29.63 11.52
C ALA A 105 -0.52 28.88 10.42
N TRP A 106 -1.84 28.77 10.52
CA TRP A 106 -2.66 28.16 9.47
C TRP A 106 -2.54 28.87 8.12
N SER A 107 -2.38 30.19 8.11
CA SER A 107 -2.23 30.98 6.88
C SER A 107 -1.06 30.48 6.02
N PHE A 108 0.07 30.12 6.63
CA PHE A 108 1.20 29.51 5.93
C PHE A 108 0.80 28.21 5.22
N TRP A 109 0.09 27.33 5.93
CA TRP A 109 -0.34 26.05 5.37
C TRP A 109 -1.38 26.20 4.26
N ALA A 110 -2.36 27.07 4.45
CA ALA A 110 -3.36 27.37 3.43
C ALA A 110 -2.71 27.89 2.14
N GLU A 111 -1.76 28.82 2.27
CA GLU A 111 -1.04 29.36 1.11
C GLU A 111 -0.15 28.31 0.44
N ILE A 112 0.61 27.52 1.20
CA ILE A 112 1.59 26.59 0.64
C ILE A 112 0.92 25.37 0.00
N VAL A 113 -0.19 24.87 0.58
CA VAL A 113 -1.00 23.80 -0.01
C VAL A 113 -1.71 24.30 -1.27
N SER A 114 -2.22 25.54 -1.27
CA SER A 114 -2.79 26.16 -2.47
C SER A 114 -1.73 26.28 -3.58
N ALA A 115 -0.50 26.68 -3.23
CA ALA A 115 0.62 26.73 -4.18
C ALA A 115 1.00 25.34 -4.71
N LEU A 116 1.03 24.31 -3.84
CA LEU A 116 1.24 22.92 -4.24
C LEU A 116 0.17 22.46 -5.24
N ARG A 117 -1.11 22.58 -4.89
CA ARG A 117 -2.24 22.19 -5.76
C ARG A 117 -2.19 22.92 -7.10
N SER A 118 -1.85 24.21 -7.09
CA SER A 118 -1.69 25.00 -8.32
C SER A 118 -0.55 24.48 -9.20
N ALA A 119 0.58 24.08 -8.60
CA ALA A 119 1.70 23.49 -9.33
C ALA A 119 1.36 22.09 -9.87
N GLU A 120 0.68 21.24 -9.09
CA GLU A 120 0.24 19.90 -9.53
C GLU A 120 -0.78 19.99 -10.67
N ASN A 121 -1.75 20.90 -10.58
CA ASN A 121 -2.73 21.13 -11.65
C ASN A 121 -2.06 21.60 -12.95
N ALA A 122 -1.04 22.47 -12.85
CA ALA A 122 -0.27 22.92 -14.00
C ALA A 122 0.59 21.77 -14.60
N GLU A 123 1.16 20.90 -13.75
CA GLU A 123 1.88 19.70 -14.21
C GLU A 123 0.94 18.73 -14.93
N GLY A 124 -0.24 18.48 -14.36
CA GLY A 124 -1.27 17.62 -14.94
C GLY A 124 -1.77 18.13 -16.30
N GLY A 125 -1.92 19.45 -16.46
CA GLY A 125 -2.32 20.09 -17.72
C GLY A 125 -1.31 19.95 -18.87
N ASN A 126 -0.05 19.62 -18.57
CA ASN A 126 0.99 19.38 -19.58
C ASN A 126 0.97 17.96 -20.15
N ARG A 127 0.18 17.05 -19.58
CA ARG A 127 0.19 15.64 -19.98
C ARG A 127 -0.56 15.39 -21.28
N PRO A 128 -0.17 14.36 -22.06
CA PRO A 128 -0.95 13.90 -23.20
C PRO A 128 -2.38 13.60 -22.76
N ARG A 129 -3.35 13.90 -23.63
CA ARG A 129 -4.73 13.48 -23.43
C ARG A 129 -4.82 11.97 -23.64
N GLY A 130 -4.63 11.21 -22.56
CA GLY A 130 -4.83 9.76 -22.53
C GLY A 130 -6.25 9.40 -22.09
N PRO A 131 -6.59 8.09 -22.06
CA PRO A 131 -7.84 7.64 -21.46
C PRO A 131 -7.96 8.14 -20.02
N ILE A 132 -9.07 8.81 -19.69
CA ILE A 132 -9.31 9.42 -18.37
C ILE A 132 -9.10 8.41 -17.24
N LEU A 133 -9.52 7.15 -17.45
CA LEU A 133 -9.35 6.06 -16.49
C LEU A 133 -7.88 5.82 -16.09
N ARG A 134 -6.91 6.02 -17.00
CA ARG A 134 -5.47 5.91 -16.65
C ARG A 134 -5.04 7.04 -15.71
N HIS A 135 -5.55 8.25 -15.90
CA HIS A 135 -5.27 9.36 -15.01
C HIS A 135 -5.92 9.16 -13.64
N LEU A 136 -7.13 8.58 -13.59
CA LEU A 136 -7.80 8.23 -12.34
C LEU A 136 -6.99 7.21 -11.54
N ASN A 137 -6.49 6.14 -12.16
CA ASN A 137 -5.66 5.14 -11.47
C ASN A 137 -4.45 5.78 -10.78
N ARG A 138 -3.80 6.76 -11.42
CA ARG A 138 -2.66 7.48 -10.84
C ARG A 138 -3.03 8.27 -9.59
N ILE A 139 -4.17 8.95 -9.63
CA ILE A 139 -4.70 9.72 -8.50
C ILE A 139 -5.04 8.76 -7.36
N LEU A 140 -5.80 7.70 -7.67
CA LEU A 140 -6.19 6.69 -6.71
C LEU A 140 -4.97 6.05 -6.05
N TYR A 141 -3.94 5.70 -6.80
CA TYR A 141 -2.74 5.08 -6.22
C TYR A 141 -2.06 5.95 -5.16
N ARG A 142 -2.02 7.27 -5.36
CA ARG A 142 -1.46 8.21 -4.37
C ARG A 142 -2.35 8.30 -3.14
N GLN A 143 -3.66 8.44 -3.32
CA GLN A 143 -4.60 8.76 -2.24
C GLN A 143 -5.00 7.53 -1.41
N VAL A 144 -5.28 6.42 -2.09
CA VAL A 144 -5.85 5.22 -1.49
C VAL A 144 -4.90 4.59 -0.48
N GLN A 145 -3.59 4.61 -0.70
CA GLN A 145 -2.66 4.09 0.30
C GLN A 145 -2.84 4.79 1.66
N TRP A 146 -3.09 6.10 1.64
CA TRP A 146 -3.33 6.89 2.84
C TRP A 146 -4.75 6.74 3.41
N GLN A 147 -5.73 6.45 2.56
CA GLN A 147 -7.14 6.33 2.97
C GLN A 147 -7.50 4.92 3.46
N ALA A 148 -7.02 3.90 2.75
CA ALA A 148 -7.37 2.49 3.00
C ALA A 148 -6.48 1.85 4.07
N ARG A 149 -5.22 2.29 4.19
CA ARG A 149 -4.25 1.67 5.11
C ARG A 149 -4.01 2.53 6.34
N GLN A 150 -5.06 2.73 7.14
CA GLN A 150 -4.85 3.19 8.50
C GLN A 150 -4.00 2.15 9.25
N GLN A 151 -3.18 2.61 10.21
CA GLN A 151 -2.45 1.72 11.09
C GLN A 151 -3.44 0.73 11.72
N ASN A 152 -3.31 -0.55 11.36
CA ASN A 152 -4.24 -1.57 11.82
C ASN A 152 -3.49 -2.83 12.22
N LEU A 153 -4.11 -3.54 13.16
CA LEU A 153 -3.57 -4.76 13.73
C LEU A 153 -3.34 -5.85 12.68
N ALA A 154 -4.24 -5.97 11.71
CA ALA A 154 -4.18 -7.01 10.68
C ALA A 154 -2.92 -6.88 9.82
N ASP A 155 -2.55 -5.66 9.41
CA ASP A 155 -1.32 -5.39 8.67
C ASP A 155 -0.08 -5.79 9.49
N PHE A 156 -0.06 -5.45 10.77
CA PHE A 156 1.06 -5.81 11.64
C PHE A 156 1.20 -7.34 11.77
N VAL A 157 0.10 -8.04 12.10
CA VAL A 157 0.08 -9.49 12.26
C VAL A 157 0.42 -10.20 10.95
N ARG A 158 -0.07 -9.71 9.81
CA ARG A 158 0.25 -10.24 8.48
C ARG A 158 1.75 -10.19 8.20
N TRP A 159 2.37 -9.02 8.37
CA TRP A 159 3.81 -8.90 8.12
C TRP A 159 4.65 -9.64 9.15
N LYS A 160 4.24 -9.68 10.42
CA LYS A 160 4.85 -10.55 11.43
C LYS A 160 4.81 -12.01 11.00
N SER A 161 3.65 -12.50 10.57
CA SER A 161 3.45 -13.89 10.13
C SER A 161 4.31 -14.24 8.92
N ILE A 162 4.32 -13.39 7.89
CA ILE A 162 5.11 -13.64 6.67
C ILE A 162 6.60 -13.77 7.02
N PHE A 163 7.11 -12.87 7.86
CA PHE A 163 8.51 -12.88 8.28
C PHE A 163 8.83 -13.82 9.46
N SER A 164 7.86 -14.62 9.92
CA SER A 164 8.08 -15.67 10.90
C SER A 164 8.59 -16.98 10.27
N ASP A 165 8.58 -17.09 8.94
CA ASP A 165 9.26 -18.18 8.24
C ASP A 165 10.77 -18.17 8.58
N PRO A 166 11.35 -19.28 9.09
CA PRO A 166 12.75 -19.30 9.49
C PRO A 166 13.71 -18.90 8.37
N SER A 167 13.47 -19.38 7.14
CA SER A 167 14.35 -19.11 6.00
C SER A 167 14.32 -17.62 5.60
N LEU A 168 13.13 -17.01 5.59
CA LEU A 168 12.98 -15.58 5.31
C LEU A 168 13.54 -14.72 6.45
N SER A 169 13.33 -15.14 7.69
CA SER A 169 13.88 -14.47 8.87
C SER A 169 15.41 -14.48 8.84
N ASP A 170 16.03 -15.62 8.58
CA ASP A 170 17.49 -15.75 8.47
C ASP A 170 18.05 -14.89 7.35
N LEU A 171 17.35 -14.83 6.21
CA LEU A 171 17.71 -13.96 5.10
C LEU A 171 17.64 -12.47 5.50
N TYR A 172 16.60 -12.07 6.24
CA TYR A 172 16.47 -10.71 6.76
C TYR A 172 17.58 -10.38 7.78
N VAL A 173 17.85 -11.29 8.72
CA VAL A 173 18.92 -11.15 9.73
C VAL A 173 20.28 -11.05 9.05
N THR A 174 20.57 -11.90 8.08
CA THR A 174 21.83 -11.89 7.33
C THR A 174 22.05 -10.55 6.63
N LYS A 175 21.00 -9.98 6.03
CA LYS A 175 21.11 -8.71 5.30
C LYS A 175 21.16 -7.49 6.23
N ASN A 176 20.40 -7.50 7.31
CA ASN A 176 20.13 -6.31 8.11
C ASN A 176 20.77 -6.33 9.51
N GLY A 177 21.26 -7.49 9.97
CA GLY A 177 21.83 -7.67 11.31
C GLY A 177 20.80 -7.65 12.44
N MET A 178 19.51 -7.81 12.14
CA MET A 178 18.42 -7.70 13.12
C MET A 178 17.30 -8.68 12.82
N CYS A 179 16.72 -9.26 13.88
CA CYS A 179 15.52 -10.10 13.78
C CYS A 179 14.31 -9.27 13.30
N PRO A 180 13.53 -9.76 12.32
CA PRO A 180 12.29 -9.13 11.85
C PRO A 180 11.37 -8.70 13.00
N LEU A 181 11.06 -9.61 13.93
CA LEU A 181 10.14 -9.32 15.04
C LEU A 181 10.65 -8.18 15.93
N LYS A 182 11.95 -8.18 16.26
CA LYS A 182 12.58 -7.10 17.04
C LYS A 182 12.50 -5.76 16.31
N PHE A 183 12.74 -5.76 15.00
CA PHE A 183 12.59 -4.57 14.15
C PHE A 183 11.18 -3.99 14.24
N GLN A 184 10.16 -4.84 14.13
CA GLN A 184 8.76 -4.42 14.23
C GLN A 184 8.41 -3.90 15.62
N MET A 185 8.83 -4.59 16.69
CA MET A 185 8.53 -4.23 18.07
C MET A 185 9.16 -2.90 18.49
N ILE A 186 10.46 -2.70 18.20
CA ILE A 186 11.14 -1.43 18.52
C ILE A 186 10.48 -0.28 17.76
N GLY A 187 10.15 -0.51 16.48
CA GLY A 187 9.46 0.48 15.67
C GLY A 187 8.06 0.82 16.16
N LEU A 188 7.30 -0.17 16.64
CA LEU A 188 5.97 0.04 17.23
C LEU A 188 6.08 0.84 18.53
N GLY A 189 7.00 0.49 19.43
CA GLY A 189 7.23 1.23 20.67
C GLY A 189 7.64 2.68 20.41
N LEU A 190 8.51 2.93 19.42
CA LEU A 190 8.87 4.28 19.01
C LEU A 190 7.70 5.04 18.37
N SER A 191 6.84 4.36 17.63
CA SER A 191 5.61 4.97 17.09
C SER A 191 4.70 5.43 18.22
N SER A 192 4.51 4.64 19.27
CA SER A 192 3.71 5.04 20.44
C SER A 192 4.30 6.28 21.14
N ILE A 193 5.61 6.31 21.37
CA ILE A 193 6.29 7.47 21.99
C ILE A 193 6.12 8.73 21.11
N LEU A 194 6.32 8.59 19.79
CA LEU A 194 6.21 9.71 18.84
C LEU A 194 4.77 10.07 18.49
N ASP A 195 3.78 9.29 18.92
CA ASP A 195 2.37 9.68 18.81
C ASP A 195 2.00 10.68 19.91
N GLU A 196 2.62 10.57 21.08
CA GLU A 196 2.40 11.44 22.23
C GLU A 196 3.30 12.69 22.22
N SER A 197 4.48 12.60 21.59
CA SER A 197 5.46 13.70 21.55
C SER A 197 5.95 13.99 20.14
N GLN A 198 6.11 15.28 19.82
CA GLN A 198 6.70 15.75 18.55
C GLN A 198 8.08 15.15 18.31
N GLU A 199 8.82 14.93 19.38
CA GLU A 199 10.20 14.48 19.34
C GLU A 199 10.50 13.57 20.52
N THR A 200 11.50 12.72 20.36
CA THR A 200 12.00 11.90 21.45
C THR A 200 13.51 11.89 21.47
N THR A 201 14.08 11.64 22.65
CA THR A 201 15.52 11.38 22.83
C THR A 201 15.67 9.93 23.23
N ILE A 202 16.33 9.14 22.40
CA ILE A 202 16.55 7.73 22.68
C ILE A 202 17.80 7.58 23.54
N SER A 203 17.65 6.95 24.72
CA SER A 203 18.81 6.42 25.44
C SER A 203 19.29 5.15 24.75
N TYR A 204 20.56 5.13 24.35
CA TYR A 204 21.19 3.93 23.82
C TYR A 204 21.81 3.04 24.91
N GLU A 205 21.52 3.34 26.18
CA GLU A 205 21.91 2.54 27.35
C GLU A 205 20.70 1.78 27.91
N TYR A 206 19.68 1.56 27.07
CA TYR A 206 18.51 0.80 27.45
C TYR A 206 18.81 -0.70 27.37
N GLU A 207 18.76 -1.36 28.51
CA GLU A 207 18.73 -2.81 28.61
C GLU A 207 17.42 -3.24 29.27
N SER A 208 16.73 -4.16 28.63
CA SER A 208 15.57 -4.84 29.18
C SER A 208 15.67 -6.32 28.84
N LYS A 209 14.83 -7.15 29.48
CA LYS A 209 14.75 -8.57 29.11
C LYS A 209 14.40 -8.75 27.62
N GLN A 210 13.69 -7.78 27.04
CA GLN A 210 13.16 -7.88 25.68
C GLN A 210 14.03 -7.18 24.63
N PHE A 211 14.82 -6.16 24.97
CA PHE A 211 15.60 -5.40 24.00
C PHE A 211 17.00 -5.08 24.51
N ARG A 212 17.98 -5.30 23.63
CA ARG A 212 19.36 -4.87 23.85
C ARG A 212 19.63 -3.50 23.21
N SER A 213 20.61 -2.80 23.76
CA SER A 213 21.04 -1.50 23.26
C SER A 213 21.56 -1.53 21.81
N ASP A 214 22.21 -2.61 21.39
CA ASP A 214 22.71 -2.79 20.01
C ASP A 214 21.57 -3.01 19.00
N GLU A 215 20.49 -3.68 19.41
CA GLU A 215 19.28 -3.83 18.61
C GLU A 215 18.63 -2.47 18.35
N ILE A 216 18.43 -1.65 19.39
CA ILE A 216 17.87 -0.30 19.26
C ILE A 216 18.74 0.55 18.31
N ARG A 217 20.07 0.52 18.47
CA ARG A 217 21.00 1.22 17.57
C ARG A 217 20.87 0.74 16.11
N THR A 218 20.72 -0.56 15.90
CA THR A 218 20.55 -1.17 14.58
C THR A 218 19.24 -0.72 13.93
N PHE A 219 18.13 -0.79 14.67
CA PHE A 219 16.83 -0.27 14.20
C PHE A 219 16.93 1.20 13.78
N ILE A 220 17.49 2.06 14.64
CA ILE A 220 17.64 3.49 14.36
C ILE A 220 18.52 3.70 13.13
N LYS A 221 19.62 2.97 12.98
CA LYS A 221 20.46 3.05 11.76
C LYS A 221 19.68 2.69 10.49
N MET A 222 18.78 1.71 10.55
CA MET A 222 17.98 1.25 9.41
C MET A 222 16.80 2.16 9.07
N ALA A 223 16.19 2.80 10.08
CA ALA A 223 14.95 3.55 9.93
C ALA A 223 15.14 5.07 9.99
N SER A 224 16.37 5.58 10.20
CA SER A 224 16.63 7.02 10.32
C SER A 224 17.68 7.60 9.38
N ARG A 225 17.60 8.92 9.22
CA ARG A 225 18.57 9.77 8.53
C ARG A 225 18.81 11.05 9.32
N THR A 226 19.99 11.66 9.16
CA THR A 226 20.19 13.05 9.59
C THR A 226 19.43 14.00 8.67
N ILE A 227 19.17 15.23 9.12
CA ILE A 227 18.57 16.28 8.26
C ILE A 227 19.36 16.43 6.95
N THR A 228 20.69 16.44 7.01
CA THR A 228 21.53 16.59 5.80
C THR A 228 21.31 15.44 4.82
N GLN A 229 21.37 14.20 5.30
CA GLN A 229 21.20 13.03 4.44
C GLN A 229 19.79 12.92 3.86
N ILE A 230 18.75 13.20 4.65
CA ILE A 230 17.37 13.13 4.13
C ILE A 230 17.11 14.25 3.10
N ARG A 231 17.77 15.41 3.23
CA ARG A 231 17.70 16.46 2.21
C ARG A 231 18.34 16.03 0.88
N GLU A 232 19.48 15.34 0.94
CA GLU A 232 20.12 14.76 -0.25
C GLU A 232 19.22 13.70 -0.91
N ASP A 233 18.67 12.79 -0.10
CA ASP A 233 17.72 11.78 -0.56
C ASP A 233 16.50 12.43 -1.24
N CYS A 234 15.85 13.40 -0.58
CA CYS A 234 14.71 14.15 -1.12
C CYS A 234 15.07 14.94 -2.38
N HIS A 235 16.23 15.61 -2.41
CA HIS A 235 16.68 16.37 -3.58
C HIS A 235 16.80 15.48 -4.82
N SER A 236 17.35 14.27 -4.67
CA SER A 236 17.53 13.32 -5.77
C SER A 236 16.19 12.93 -6.43
N VAL A 237 15.16 12.70 -5.62
CA VAL A 237 13.82 12.31 -6.09
C VAL A 237 13.09 13.51 -6.70
N VAL A 238 13.19 14.67 -6.06
CA VAL A 238 12.56 15.93 -6.46
C VAL A 238 13.01 16.39 -7.87
N MET A 239 14.23 16.04 -8.26
CA MET A 239 14.79 16.34 -9.59
C MET A 239 14.36 15.36 -10.69
N ARG A 240 13.98 14.13 -10.34
CA ARG A 240 13.76 13.03 -11.31
C ARG A 240 12.29 12.72 -11.58
N SER A 241 11.40 13.09 -10.67
CA SER A 241 10.01 12.62 -10.69
C SER A 241 9.01 13.76 -10.73
N GLU A 242 7.80 13.44 -11.18
CA GLU A 242 6.65 14.36 -11.17
C GLU A 242 6.18 14.68 -9.76
N LEU A 243 5.68 15.90 -9.52
CA LEU A 243 5.36 16.43 -8.20
C LEU A 243 4.43 15.52 -7.38
N ALA A 244 3.35 15.04 -7.99
CA ALA A 244 2.32 14.26 -7.30
C ALA A 244 2.64 12.77 -7.11
N HIS A 245 3.62 12.20 -7.82
CA HIS A 245 3.83 10.75 -7.90
C HIS A 245 5.27 10.31 -7.59
N ARG A 246 5.92 11.04 -6.69
CA ARG A 246 7.29 10.71 -6.28
C ARG A 246 7.33 9.57 -5.28
N GLU A 247 8.41 8.81 -5.35
CA GLU A 247 8.80 7.96 -4.22
C GLU A 247 9.13 8.84 -3.02
N SER A 248 8.71 8.42 -1.84
CA SER A 248 8.95 9.15 -0.60
C SER A 248 10.11 8.53 0.16
N PRO A 249 11.25 9.24 0.29
CA PRO A 249 12.34 8.80 1.17
C PRO A 249 11.87 8.58 2.62
N LEU A 250 10.82 9.29 3.06
CA LEU A 250 10.25 9.16 4.40
C LEU A 250 9.62 7.79 4.66
N ARG A 251 9.24 7.03 3.62
CA ARG A 251 8.75 5.65 3.80
C ARG A 251 9.88 4.66 4.10
N ARG A 252 11.11 4.99 3.69
CA ARG A 252 12.31 4.20 3.97
C ARG A 252 13.00 4.66 5.26
N PHE A 253 13.03 5.98 5.48
CA PHE A 253 13.65 6.63 6.64
C PHE A 253 12.64 7.58 7.30
N PRO A 254 11.63 7.04 7.99
CA PRO A 254 10.58 7.83 8.63
C PRO A 254 11.05 8.63 9.86
N LEU A 255 12.25 8.32 10.36
CA LEU A 255 12.85 8.98 11.51
C LEU A 255 13.95 9.94 11.05
N ILE A 256 13.93 11.17 11.57
CA ILE A 256 14.92 12.20 11.22
C ILE A 256 15.65 12.66 12.48
N LYS A 257 16.98 12.66 12.44
CA LYS A 257 17.85 13.20 13.50
C LYS A 257 18.00 14.70 13.29
N ILE A 258 17.50 15.49 14.23
CA ILE A 258 17.29 16.94 14.08
C ILE A 258 18.36 17.82 14.75
N SER A 259 19.39 17.21 15.31
CA SER A 259 20.49 17.94 15.95
C SER A 259 21.80 17.17 15.78
N ASP A 260 22.91 17.81 16.13
CA ASP A 260 24.21 17.14 16.27
C ASP A 260 24.15 16.01 17.30
N ASN A 261 23.19 16.06 18.22
CA ASN A 261 22.87 14.94 19.08
C ASN A 261 22.15 13.83 18.28
N PRO A 262 22.80 12.67 18.04
CA PRO A 262 22.25 11.60 17.19
C PRO A 262 21.05 10.87 17.81
N THR A 263 20.72 11.15 19.09
CA THR A 263 19.63 10.49 19.82
C THR A 263 18.29 11.21 19.72
N ARG A 264 18.28 12.49 19.31
CA ARG A 264 17.06 13.28 19.18
C ARG A 264 16.41 13.05 17.82
N LEU A 265 15.18 12.53 17.83
CA LEU A 265 14.47 12.07 16.65
C LEU A 265 13.09 12.72 16.53
N ILE A 266 12.66 12.91 15.29
CA ILE A 266 11.28 13.25 14.91
C ILE A 266 10.78 12.25 13.88
N SER A 267 9.48 11.91 13.93
CA SER A 267 8.77 11.32 12.80
C SER A 267 7.63 12.24 12.41
N PRO A 268 7.76 13.01 11.31
CA PRO A 268 6.79 14.06 11.01
C PRO A 268 5.40 13.53 10.64
N LEU A 269 5.30 12.26 10.24
CA LEU A 269 4.06 11.59 9.84
C LEU A 269 4.00 10.20 10.48
N ARG A 270 2.86 9.80 11.03
CA ARG A 270 2.67 8.49 11.68
C ARG A 270 2.78 7.33 10.70
N GLN A 271 2.10 7.46 9.57
CA GLN A 271 1.89 6.35 8.65
C GLN A 271 3.19 5.83 7.99
N PRO A 272 4.15 6.68 7.56
CA PRO A 272 5.42 6.19 7.03
C PRO A 272 6.24 5.36 8.03
N LEU A 273 6.19 5.67 9.33
CA LEU A 273 6.84 4.85 10.36
C LEU A 273 6.20 3.47 10.44
N PHE A 274 4.86 3.41 10.46
CA PHE A 274 4.13 2.15 10.48
C PHE A 274 4.38 1.31 9.22
N TRP A 275 4.36 1.93 8.03
CA TRP A 275 4.70 1.24 6.78
C TRP A 275 6.13 0.71 6.80
N ARG A 276 7.09 1.47 7.34
CA ARG A 276 8.49 1.04 7.42
C ARG A 276 8.65 -0.28 8.17
N ILE A 277 7.91 -0.43 9.27
CA ILE A 277 7.96 -1.57 10.21
C ILE A 277 7.00 -2.70 9.83
N THR A 278 6.28 -2.55 8.72
CA THR A 278 5.40 -3.59 8.19
C THR A 278 5.83 -3.88 6.76
N GLU A 279 5.20 -3.23 5.79
CA GLU A 279 5.40 -3.49 4.39
C GLU A 279 6.79 -3.06 3.86
N GLY A 280 7.50 -2.20 4.60
CA GLY A 280 8.85 -1.75 4.33
C GLY A 280 9.87 -2.90 4.36
N MET A 281 9.62 -3.90 5.21
CA MET A 281 10.50 -5.07 5.35
C MET A 281 10.57 -5.89 4.06
N TYR A 282 9.49 -5.92 3.26
CA TYR A 282 9.51 -6.51 1.92
C TYR A 282 10.63 -5.92 1.06
N TYR A 283 10.76 -4.59 1.05
CA TYR A 283 11.76 -3.90 0.23
C TYR A 283 13.18 -4.07 0.75
N ASP A 284 13.33 -4.38 2.05
CA ASP A 284 14.63 -4.73 2.62
C ASP A 284 15.14 -6.06 2.08
N VAL A 285 14.32 -6.97 1.54
CA VAL A 285 14.79 -8.31 1.12
C VAL A 285 14.50 -8.66 -0.34
N VAL A 286 13.52 -8.02 -0.99
CA VAL A 286 13.05 -8.38 -2.36
C VAL A 286 14.13 -8.33 -3.44
N SER A 287 15.24 -7.62 -3.19
CA SER A 287 16.40 -7.61 -4.08
C SER A 287 17.17 -8.94 -4.08
N ILE A 288 17.01 -9.76 -3.05
CA ILE A 288 17.63 -11.09 -2.93
C ILE A 288 16.75 -12.09 -3.70
N PRO A 289 17.28 -12.81 -4.71
CA PRO A 289 16.47 -13.67 -5.58
C PRO A 289 15.57 -14.68 -4.84
N ALA A 290 16.07 -15.33 -3.78
CA ALA A 290 15.32 -16.32 -3.01
C ALA A 290 14.14 -15.74 -2.21
N SER A 291 14.20 -14.46 -1.83
CA SER A 291 13.21 -13.83 -0.94
C SER A 291 11.79 -13.85 -1.51
N ARG A 292 11.64 -13.75 -2.85
CA ARG A 292 10.30 -13.64 -3.48
C ARG A 292 9.46 -14.89 -3.27
N ASN A 293 10.07 -16.06 -3.39
CA ASN A 293 9.39 -17.34 -3.20
C ASN A 293 9.08 -17.56 -1.72
N LEU A 294 10.01 -17.20 -0.83
CA LEU A 294 9.81 -17.29 0.63
C LEU A 294 8.68 -16.36 1.11
N ILE A 295 8.61 -15.13 0.59
CA ILE A 295 7.51 -14.20 0.86
C ILE A 295 6.18 -14.74 0.33
N GLY A 296 6.18 -15.34 -0.86
CA GLY A 296 5.01 -16.02 -1.43
C GLY A 296 4.49 -17.12 -0.51
N SER A 297 5.36 -18.04 -0.11
CA SER A 297 5.02 -19.14 0.80
C SER A 297 4.55 -18.64 2.17
N GLY A 298 5.23 -17.66 2.76
CA GLY A 298 4.81 -17.05 4.03
C GLY A 298 3.44 -16.36 3.93
N PHE A 299 3.12 -15.76 2.77
CA PHE A 299 1.81 -15.18 2.50
C PHE A 299 0.72 -16.24 2.39
N GLU A 300 0.96 -17.33 1.66
CA GLU A 300 0.03 -18.47 1.55
C GLU A 300 -0.27 -19.10 2.92
N ILE A 301 0.78 -19.35 3.71
CA ILE A 301 0.67 -19.89 5.08
C ILE A 301 -0.18 -18.95 5.96
N PHE A 302 0.10 -17.65 5.91
CA PHE A 302 -0.67 -16.65 6.65
C PHE A 302 -2.16 -16.70 6.26
N GLN A 303 -2.47 -16.69 4.97
CA GLN A 303 -3.87 -16.66 4.51
C GLN A 303 -4.63 -17.92 4.90
N ARG A 304 -4.01 -19.10 4.74
CA ARG A 304 -4.60 -20.36 5.18
C ARG A 304 -4.90 -20.35 6.68
N ARG A 305 -3.98 -19.82 7.49
CA ARG A 305 -4.17 -19.73 8.95
C ARG A 305 -5.27 -18.74 9.33
N LEU A 306 -5.31 -17.57 8.68
CA LEU A 306 -6.36 -16.58 8.88
C LEU A 306 -7.74 -17.17 8.58
N ILE A 307 -7.90 -17.81 7.41
CA ILE A 307 -9.16 -18.36 6.93
C ILE A 307 -9.61 -19.54 7.81
N SER A 308 -8.71 -20.48 8.15
CA SER A 308 -9.03 -21.61 9.03
C SER A 308 -9.43 -21.18 10.43
N THR A 309 -8.83 -20.11 10.95
CA THR A 309 -9.20 -19.56 12.26
C THR A 309 -10.55 -18.84 12.22
N ALA A 310 -10.86 -18.16 11.11
CA ALA A 310 -12.11 -17.44 10.91
C ALA A 310 -13.31 -18.36 10.65
N TYR A 311 -13.10 -19.48 9.97
CA TYR A 311 -14.15 -20.38 9.48
C TYR A 311 -13.92 -21.82 9.95
N LYS A 312 -13.93 -22.04 11.27
CA LYS A 312 -13.57 -23.31 11.92
C LYS A 312 -14.46 -24.50 11.54
N ASP A 313 -15.67 -24.25 11.07
CA ASP A 313 -16.62 -25.28 10.66
C ASP A 313 -16.37 -25.80 9.23
N TYR A 314 -15.37 -25.26 8.54
CA TYR A 314 -15.02 -25.61 7.16
C TYR A 314 -13.65 -26.25 7.08
N ASN A 315 -13.46 -27.12 6.10
CA ASN A 315 -12.15 -27.69 5.83
C ASN A 315 -11.34 -26.72 4.96
N VAL A 316 -10.28 -26.16 5.54
CA VAL A 316 -9.37 -25.22 4.87
C VAL A 316 -8.05 -25.93 4.60
N SER A 317 -7.74 -26.14 3.32
CA SER A 317 -6.54 -26.85 2.90
C SER A 317 -5.60 -25.97 2.08
N GLY A 318 -4.31 -26.32 2.08
CA GLY A 318 -3.30 -25.68 1.24
C GLY A 318 -3.28 -26.27 -0.17
N ASP A 319 -2.23 -25.98 -0.92
CA ASP A 319 -2.03 -26.55 -2.24
C ASP A 319 -1.82 -28.07 -2.21
N ILE A 320 -2.59 -28.79 -3.01
CA ILE A 320 -2.49 -30.24 -3.18
C ILE A 320 -2.10 -30.57 -4.62
N SER A 321 -1.29 -31.61 -4.78
CA SER A 321 -1.05 -32.20 -6.10
C SER A 321 -2.21 -33.14 -6.46
N TYR A 322 -2.68 -33.10 -7.71
CA TYR A 322 -3.80 -33.93 -8.15
C TYR A 322 -3.64 -34.42 -9.59
N GLY A 323 -4.48 -35.40 -9.97
CA GLY A 323 -4.48 -36.05 -11.27
C GLY A 323 -3.28 -36.97 -11.50
N PRO A 324 -3.15 -37.53 -12.71
CA PRO A 324 -2.02 -38.38 -13.09
C PRO A 324 -0.67 -37.72 -12.83
N ILE A 325 0.27 -38.47 -12.25
CA ILE A 325 1.64 -38.00 -11.90
C ILE A 325 2.32 -37.24 -13.05
N ARG A 326 2.09 -37.66 -14.30
CA ARG A 326 2.67 -37.04 -15.50
C ARG A 326 2.19 -35.61 -15.77
N LEU A 327 1.02 -35.21 -15.25
CA LEU A 327 0.46 -33.88 -15.47
C LEU A 327 0.97 -32.84 -14.46
N ASN A 328 1.56 -33.27 -13.34
CA ASN A 328 2.11 -32.42 -12.27
C ASN A 328 1.21 -31.22 -11.95
N ARG A 329 -0.09 -31.48 -11.74
CA ARG A 329 -1.07 -30.42 -11.47
C ARG A 329 -1.13 -30.14 -9.98
N ARG A 330 -1.34 -28.87 -9.66
CA ARG A 330 -1.47 -28.38 -8.30
C ARG A 330 -2.74 -27.53 -8.20
N SER A 331 -3.43 -27.67 -7.08
CA SER A 331 -4.58 -26.85 -6.75
C SER A 331 -4.16 -25.41 -6.49
N PRO A 332 -5.13 -24.49 -6.36
CA PRO A 332 -4.88 -23.16 -5.83
C PRO A 332 -4.32 -23.22 -4.41
N ASP A 333 -3.66 -22.14 -4.00
CA ASP A 333 -2.87 -22.07 -2.76
C ASP A 333 -3.70 -22.26 -1.49
N VAL A 334 -4.97 -21.86 -1.50
CA VAL A 334 -5.91 -22.14 -0.40
C VAL A 334 -7.27 -22.55 -0.96
N THR A 335 -7.83 -23.63 -0.44
CA THR A 335 -9.22 -24.04 -0.75
C THR A 335 -10.02 -24.19 0.53
N ILE A 336 -11.29 -23.79 0.47
CA ILE A 336 -12.28 -23.99 1.53
C ILE A 336 -13.31 -24.99 1.01
N THR A 337 -13.57 -26.06 1.75
CA THR A 337 -14.56 -27.08 1.39
C THR A 337 -15.52 -27.41 2.53
N GLN A 338 -16.71 -27.88 2.17
CA GLN A 338 -17.70 -28.45 3.07
C GLN A 338 -18.30 -29.71 2.41
N ASP A 339 -18.22 -30.86 3.06
CA ASP A 339 -18.71 -32.13 2.51
C ASP A 339 -18.21 -32.42 1.08
N ASN A 340 -16.91 -32.18 0.84
CA ASN A 340 -16.23 -32.25 -0.46
C ASN A 340 -16.67 -31.22 -1.51
N ASN A 341 -17.64 -30.36 -1.21
CA ASN A 341 -18.01 -29.26 -2.08
C ASN A 341 -17.01 -28.11 -1.93
N LEU A 342 -16.53 -27.58 -3.05
CA LEU A 342 -15.72 -26.38 -3.08
C LEU A 342 -16.58 -25.16 -2.77
N GLU A 343 -16.18 -24.42 -1.74
CA GLU A 343 -16.80 -23.17 -1.34
C GLU A 343 -16.09 -22.00 -2.00
N ILE A 344 -14.79 -21.87 -1.74
CA ILE A 344 -13.94 -20.81 -2.30
C ILE A 344 -12.53 -21.38 -2.56
N ALA A 345 -11.98 -21.08 -3.73
CA ALA A 345 -10.58 -21.30 -4.05
C ALA A 345 -9.85 -19.95 -4.17
N PHE A 346 -8.75 -19.80 -3.45
CA PHE A 346 -7.87 -18.64 -3.49
C PHE A 346 -6.53 -19.00 -4.13
N GLU A 347 -6.11 -18.16 -5.07
CA GLU A 347 -4.75 -18.16 -5.61
C GLU A 347 -4.04 -16.90 -5.14
N CYS A 348 -2.98 -17.06 -4.35
CA CYS A 348 -2.22 -16.02 -3.70
C CYS A 348 -1.17 -15.43 -4.64
N LYS A 349 -1.02 -14.10 -4.58
CA LYS A 349 0.02 -13.35 -5.31
C LYS A 349 0.66 -12.32 -4.40
N ALA A 350 1.88 -12.62 -3.96
CA ALA A 350 2.64 -11.78 -3.03
C ALA A 350 3.54 -10.73 -3.71
N LYS A 351 3.70 -10.79 -5.04
CA LYS A 351 4.57 -9.87 -5.77
C LYS A 351 3.95 -8.47 -5.84
N LYS A 352 4.65 -7.48 -5.29
CA LYS A 352 4.29 -6.06 -5.42
C LYS A 352 4.59 -5.52 -6.82
N ILE A 353 3.72 -4.64 -7.31
CA ILE A 353 3.95 -3.93 -8.57
C ILE A 353 4.91 -2.77 -8.29
N PRO A 354 5.97 -2.58 -9.10
CA PRO A 354 6.82 -1.39 -9.01
C PRO A 354 6.02 -0.09 -9.14
N LEU A 355 6.42 0.97 -8.44
CA LEU A 355 5.70 2.25 -8.48
C LEU A 355 5.56 2.78 -9.92
N VAL A 356 6.66 2.74 -10.68
CA VAL A 356 6.71 3.18 -12.10
C VAL A 356 5.60 2.53 -12.92
N ASP A 357 5.35 1.24 -12.73
CA ASP A 357 4.34 0.51 -13.49
C ASP A 357 2.92 0.91 -13.05
N LYS A 358 2.72 1.28 -11.78
CA LYS A 358 1.44 1.75 -11.26
C LYS A 358 1.08 3.16 -11.70
N ILE A 359 2.08 4.01 -11.97
CA ILE A 359 1.87 5.43 -12.30
C ILE A 359 2.07 5.78 -13.77
N SER A 360 2.61 4.88 -14.58
CA SER A 360 2.90 5.17 -15.98
C SER A 360 1.62 5.23 -16.84
N ILE A 361 1.51 6.26 -17.68
CA ILE A 361 0.41 6.42 -18.67
C ILE A 361 0.74 5.68 -19.98
N GLU A 362 2.04 5.55 -20.27
CA GLU A 362 2.60 5.08 -21.54
C GLU A 362 3.03 3.62 -21.51
N HIS A 363 2.98 2.96 -20.33
CA HIS A 363 3.48 1.60 -20.21
C HIS A 363 2.66 0.63 -21.07
N ASP A 364 3.37 -0.19 -21.84
CA ASP A 364 2.79 -1.31 -22.56
C ASP A 364 2.35 -2.38 -21.55
N LEU A 365 1.05 -2.38 -21.24
CA LEU A 365 0.45 -3.38 -20.35
C LEU A 365 0.60 -4.80 -20.90
N ALA A 366 0.69 -4.97 -22.23
CA ALA A 366 0.87 -6.27 -22.86
C ALA A 366 2.23 -6.89 -22.51
N ASN A 367 3.25 -6.09 -22.19
CA ASN A 367 4.56 -6.56 -21.78
C ASN A 367 4.86 -6.38 -20.28
N SER A 368 3.88 -5.93 -19.50
CA SER A 368 4.06 -5.77 -18.05
C SER A 368 4.29 -7.12 -17.35
N ILE A 369 5.42 -7.21 -16.63
CA ILE A 369 5.75 -8.35 -15.77
C ILE A 369 4.67 -8.54 -14.71
N ALA A 370 4.14 -7.46 -14.15
CA ALA A 370 3.11 -7.51 -13.14
C ALA A 370 1.83 -8.17 -13.70
N VAL A 371 1.39 -7.76 -14.89
CA VAL A 371 0.22 -8.35 -15.57
C VAL A 371 0.43 -9.84 -15.82
N SER A 372 1.64 -10.24 -16.26
CA SER A 372 1.96 -11.65 -16.49
C SER A 372 1.87 -12.51 -15.22
N GLU A 373 2.22 -11.96 -14.06
CA GLU A 373 2.14 -12.71 -12.79
C GLU A 373 0.71 -12.90 -12.31
N ILE A 374 -0.16 -11.91 -12.52
CA ILE A 374 -1.59 -12.07 -12.26
C ILE A 374 -2.23 -13.02 -13.26
N ALA A 375 -1.88 -12.91 -14.54
CA ALA A 375 -2.39 -13.79 -15.60
C ALA A 375 -2.11 -15.27 -15.28
N LYS A 376 -0.92 -15.59 -14.73
CA LYS A 376 -0.61 -16.95 -14.25
C LYS A 376 -1.60 -17.42 -13.19
N GLY A 377 -1.95 -16.56 -12.22
CA GLY A 377 -2.93 -16.90 -11.19
C GLY A 377 -4.33 -17.12 -11.74
N VAL A 378 -4.77 -16.25 -12.66
CA VAL A 378 -6.07 -16.41 -13.35
C VAL A 378 -6.08 -17.72 -14.13
N PHE A 379 -5.01 -18.02 -14.86
CA PHE A 379 -4.83 -19.27 -15.57
C PHE A 379 -4.88 -20.49 -14.63
N GLN A 380 -4.23 -20.45 -13.47
CA GLN A 380 -4.24 -21.54 -12.49
C GLN A 380 -5.65 -21.82 -11.96
N LEU A 381 -6.40 -20.78 -11.58
CA LEU A 381 -7.80 -20.91 -11.14
C LEU A 381 -8.70 -21.44 -12.26
N ALA A 382 -8.55 -20.92 -13.49
CA ALA A 382 -9.35 -21.36 -14.61
C ALA A 382 -9.10 -22.83 -14.99
N ARG A 383 -7.82 -23.25 -14.99
CA ARG A 383 -7.45 -24.65 -15.17
C ARG A 383 -8.02 -25.53 -14.05
N PHE A 384 -7.89 -25.11 -12.79
CA PHE A 384 -8.40 -25.87 -11.66
C PHE A 384 -9.93 -26.06 -11.74
N ARG A 385 -10.67 -25.01 -12.10
CA ARG A 385 -12.12 -25.07 -12.34
C ARG A 385 -12.47 -26.04 -13.47
N HIS A 386 -11.74 -25.99 -14.58
CA HIS A 386 -11.90 -26.95 -15.68
C HIS A 386 -11.68 -28.39 -15.20
N ASP A 387 -10.62 -28.62 -14.42
CA ASP A 387 -10.25 -29.94 -13.92
C ASP A 387 -11.26 -30.51 -12.92
N LEU A 388 -11.87 -29.67 -12.09
CA LEU A 388 -13.00 -30.04 -11.22
C LEU A 388 -14.20 -30.51 -12.06
N ARG A 389 -14.58 -29.74 -13.09
CA ARG A 389 -15.69 -30.11 -13.99
C ARG A 389 -15.42 -31.38 -14.80
N SER A 390 -14.16 -31.66 -15.09
CA SER A 390 -13.73 -32.88 -15.79
C SER A 390 -13.50 -34.07 -14.86
N GLY A 391 -13.72 -33.94 -13.55
CA GLY A 391 -13.53 -35.03 -12.58
C GLY A 391 -12.07 -35.44 -12.38
N ILE A 392 -11.11 -34.57 -12.72
CA ILE A 392 -9.67 -34.84 -12.57
C ILE A 392 -9.20 -34.61 -11.13
N VAL A 393 -9.89 -33.72 -10.40
CA VAL A 393 -9.62 -33.44 -8.98
C VAL A 393 -10.47 -34.41 -8.15
N GLU A 394 -9.86 -35.47 -7.63
CA GLU A 394 -10.55 -36.44 -6.78
C GLU A 394 -10.88 -35.86 -5.40
N GLY A 395 -12.04 -36.21 -4.84
CA GLY A 395 -12.45 -35.81 -3.50
C GLY A 395 -12.90 -34.35 -3.36
N MET A 396 -13.03 -33.61 -4.47
CA MET A 396 -13.54 -32.24 -4.45
C MET A 396 -14.49 -32.01 -5.64
N GLN A 397 -15.60 -31.32 -5.40
CA GLN A 397 -16.61 -31.04 -6.42
C GLN A 397 -16.92 -29.54 -6.49
N GLU A 398 -17.04 -29.01 -7.71
CA GLU A 398 -17.54 -27.66 -7.91
C GLU A 398 -19.07 -27.64 -7.76
N THR A 399 -19.58 -26.68 -7.00
CA THR A 399 -21.01 -26.32 -6.95
C THR A 399 -21.28 -25.00 -7.69
N GLU A 400 -22.56 -24.70 -7.94
CA GLU A 400 -22.98 -23.40 -8.51
C GLU A 400 -22.57 -22.18 -7.66
N HIS A 401 -22.27 -22.42 -6.38
CA HIS A 401 -21.85 -21.38 -5.46
C HIS A 401 -20.34 -21.24 -5.29
N SER A 402 -19.55 -22.08 -5.96
CA SER A 402 -18.08 -22.02 -5.88
C SER A 402 -17.56 -20.67 -6.33
N GLN A 403 -16.66 -20.09 -5.54
CA GLN A 403 -15.99 -18.83 -5.85
C GLN A 403 -14.51 -19.06 -6.15
N TYR A 404 -13.96 -18.29 -7.08
CA TYR A 404 -12.55 -18.33 -7.48
C TYR A 404 -11.97 -16.94 -7.34
N VAL A 405 -10.91 -16.80 -6.54
CA VAL A 405 -10.43 -15.49 -6.09
C VAL A 405 -8.92 -15.38 -6.25
N ILE A 406 -8.45 -14.35 -6.95
CA ILE A 406 -7.05 -13.93 -6.89
C ILE A 406 -6.88 -13.10 -5.63
N LEU A 407 -6.07 -13.59 -4.69
CA LEU A 407 -5.78 -12.93 -3.43
C LEU A 407 -4.40 -12.27 -3.48
N THR A 408 -4.36 -10.95 -3.37
CA THR A 408 -3.14 -10.18 -3.62
C THR A 408 -2.61 -9.54 -2.34
N LEU A 409 -1.28 -9.60 -2.12
CA LEU A 409 -0.63 -8.90 -0.99
C LEU A 409 -0.51 -7.38 -1.25
N ASP A 410 -0.42 -6.98 -2.51
CA ASP A 410 -0.40 -5.58 -2.95
C ASP A 410 -1.80 -5.13 -3.37
N GLU A 411 -2.03 -3.82 -3.43
CA GLU A 411 -3.36 -3.26 -3.75
C GLU A 411 -3.66 -3.30 -5.26
N TRP A 412 -3.94 -4.48 -5.80
CA TRP A 412 -4.23 -4.68 -7.21
C TRP A 412 -5.59 -4.15 -7.66
N ASN A 413 -6.51 -3.90 -6.72
CA ASN A 413 -7.83 -3.37 -7.03
C ASN A 413 -7.79 -1.97 -7.69
N PHE A 414 -6.70 -1.21 -7.52
CA PHE A 414 -6.58 0.16 -8.03
C PHE A 414 -5.81 0.27 -9.36
N VAL A 415 -5.40 -0.84 -9.97
CA VAL A 415 -4.73 -0.82 -11.29
C VAL A 415 -5.74 -0.72 -12.45
N GLY A 416 -7.04 -0.68 -12.12
CA GLY A 416 -8.17 -0.41 -13.01
C GLY A 416 -8.53 -1.52 -14.02
N PRO A 417 -9.66 -1.38 -14.73
CA PRO A 417 -10.20 -2.38 -15.67
C PRO A 417 -9.18 -2.87 -16.67
N ILE A 418 -8.44 -1.93 -17.26
CA ILE A 418 -7.53 -2.18 -18.39
C ILE A 418 -6.44 -3.20 -18.00
N THR A 419 -5.95 -3.14 -16.77
CA THR A 419 -4.89 -4.05 -16.30
C THR A 419 -5.46 -5.44 -16.01
N LYS A 420 -6.68 -5.51 -15.46
CA LYS A 420 -7.38 -6.78 -15.23
C LYS A 420 -7.71 -7.47 -16.56
N ASP A 421 -8.26 -6.73 -17.53
CA ASP A 421 -8.54 -7.24 -18.88
C ASP A 421 -7.27 -7.75 -19.57
N ALA A 422 -6.15 -7.03 -19.45
CA ALA A 422 -4.87 -7.51 -19.99
C ALA A 422 -4.41 -8.83 -19.33
N ALA A 423 -4.66 -9.01 -18.03
CA ALA A 423 -4.37 -10.26 -17.34
C ALA A 423 -5.29 -11.40 -17.79
N PHE A 424 -6.59 -11.12 -17.97
CA PHE A 424 -7.56 -12.10 -18.50
C PHE A 424 -7.22 -12.54 -19.92
N LEU A 425 -6.85 -11.61 -20.81
CA LEU A 425 -6.43 -11.91 -22.18
C LEU A 425 -5.21 -12.81 -22.20
N LYS A 426 -4.17 -12.49 -21.43
CA LYS A 426 -2.98 -13.34 -21.30
C LYS A 426 -3.29 -14.73 -20.72
N ALA A 427 -4.18 -14.81 -19.73
CA ALA A 427 -4.60 -16.09 -19.18
C ALA A 427 -5.33 -16.95 -20.23
N ALA A 428 -6.19 -16.34 -21.07
CA ALA A 428 -6.83 -17.02 -22.19
C ALA A 428 -5.79 -17.58 -23.18
N GLU A 429 -4.79 -16.79 -23.57
CA GLU A 429 -3.69 -17.28 -24.41
C GLU A 429 -2.94 -18.47 -23.79
N MET A 430 -2.78 -18.48 -22.46
CA MET A 430 -2.14 -19.59 -21.74
C MET A 430 -3.01 -20.86 -21.75
N LEU A 431 -4.33 -20.73 -21.62
CA LEU A 431 -5.28 -21.84 -21.74
C LEU A 431 -5.27 -22.42 -23.16
N ASP A 432 -5.30 -21.57 -24.17
CA ASP A 432 -5.26 -21.97 -25.59
C ASP A 432 -3.98 -22.74 -25.92
N ARG A 433 -2.82 -22.27 -25.45
CA ARG A 433 -1.54 -22.96 -25.63
C ARG A 433 -1.54 -24.36 -24.99
N GLN A 434 -2.27 -24.54 -23.88
CA GLN A 434 -2.44 -25.85 -23.24
C GLN A 434 -3.63 -26.64 -23.76
N ARG A 435 -4.36 -26.11 -24.76
CA ARG A 435 -5.57 -26.73 -25.34
C ARG A 435 -6.66 -27.01 -24.29
N ILE A 436 -6.75 -26.16 -23.27
CA ILE A 436 -7.78 -26.24 -22.23
C ILE A 436 -8.97 -25.42 -22.70
N ASN A 437 -10.05 -26.09 -23.10
CA ASN A 437 -11.28 -25.42 -23.50
C ASN A 437 -12.15 -25.13 -22.27
N ILE A 438 -12.39 -23.86 -21.98
CA ILE A 438 -13.26 -23.42 -20.89
C ILE A 438 -14.60 -22.95 -21.44
N ASN A 439 -15.68 -23.20 -20.69
CA ASN A 439 -17.05 -22.79 -21.03
C ASN A 439 -17.59 -21.70 -20.09
N PHE A 440 -16.71 -20.91 -19.49
CA PHE A 440 -17.05 -19.83 -18.57
C PHE A 440 -16.23 -18.57 -18.87
N ASP A 441 -16.71 -17.41 -18.42
CA ASP A 441 -15.98 -16.15 -18.59
C ASP A 441 -14.88 -16.05 -17.53
N LEU A 442 -13.63 -15.82 -17.93
CA LEU A 442 -12.51 -15.60 -17.00
C LEU A 442 -12.77 -14.42 -16.04
N ARG A 443 -13.62 -13.47 -16.44
CA ARG A 443 -14.06 -12.36 -15.59
C ARG A 443 -14.96 -12.77 -14.42
N GLU A 444 -15.33 -14.05 -14.33
CA GLU A 444 -15.93 -14.64 -13.13
C GLU A 444 -14.90 -14.86 -12.00
N ILE A 445 -13.60 -14.64 -12.23
CA ILE A 445 -12.58 -14.69 -11.18
C ILE A 445 -12.52 -13.33 -10.47
N THR A 446 -12.78 -13.33 -9.16
CA THR A 446 -12.78 -12.12 -8.33
C THR A 446 -11.36 -11.73 -7.91
N PHE A 447 -11.10 -10.43 -7.79
CA PHE A 447 -9.86 -9.89 -7.24
C PHE A 447 -10.10 -9.39 -5.82
N CYS A 448 -9.31 -9.87 -4.88
CA CYS A 448 -9.37 -9.48 -3.48
C CYS A 448 -7.96 -9.13 -2.99
N THR A 449 -7.83 -8.09 -2.17
CA THR A 449 -6.56 -7.78 -1.51
C THR A 449 -6.54 -8.46 -0.14
N ALA A 450 -5.35 -8.70 0.39
CA ALA A 450 -5.20 -9.26 1.73
C ALA A 450 -5.90 -8.39 2.79
N GLY A 451 -5.79 -7.06 2.67
CA GLY A 451 -6.46 -6.12 3.56
C GLY A 451 -7.99 -6.17 3.48
N ASP A 452 -8.54 -6.32 2.26
CA ASP A 452 -9.98 -6.52 2.08
C ASP A 452 -10.43 -7.84 2.73
N LEU A 453 -9.69 -8.93 2.54
CA LEU A 453 -10.02 -10.22 3.15
C LEU A 453 -9.93 -10.17 4.68
N ASP A 454 -8.89 -9.54 5.24
CA ASP A 454 -8.76 -9.31 6.68
C ASP A 454 -10.00 -8.62 7.25
N LEU A 455 -10.52 -7.60 6.56
CA LEU A 455 -11.77 -6.95 6.95
C LEU A 455 -12.96 -7.90 6.84
N PHE A 456 -13.08 -8.66 5.75
CA PHE A 456 -14.22 -9.54 5.52
C PHE A 456 -14.31 -10.66 6.55
N VAL A 457 -13.21 -11.31 6.90
CA VAL A 457 -13.22 -12.41 7.88
C VAL A 457 -13.65 -11.95 9.29
N THR A 458 -13.43 -10.67 9.62
CA THR A 458 -13.89 -10.09 10.90
C THR A 458 -15.38 -9.72 10.91
N ARG A 459 -16.05 -9.69 9.76
CA ARG A 459 -17.40 -9.12 9.64
C ARG A 459 -18.42 -10.04 8.98
N LEU A 460 -17.98 -10.97 8.13
CA LEU A 460 -18.85 -11.79 7.30
C LEU A 460 -18.68 -13.26 7.68
N PRO A 461 -19.77 -14.02 7.94
CA PRO A 461 -19.70 -15.48 7.84
C PRO A 461 -19.41 -15.91 6.40
N LEU A 462 -18.89 -17.13 6.21
CA LEU A 462 -18.46 -17.61 4.89
C LEU A 462 -19.58 -17.52 3.83
N GLY A 463 -20.81 -17.86 4.19
CA GLY A 463 -21.96 -17.75 3.29
C GLY A 463 -22.16 -16.34 2.73
N ARG A 464 -22.04 -15.29 3.57
CA ARG A 464 -22.13 -13.89 3.14
C ARG A 464 -20.91 -13.45 2.34
N LEU A 465 -19.73 -13.97 2.65
CA LEU A 465 -18.52 -13.72 1.85
C LEU A 465 -18.68 -14.32 0.43
N ARG A 466 -19.24 -15.53 0.32
CA ARG A 466 -19.56 -16.14 -0.98
C ARG A 466 -20.55 -15.30 -1.76
N GLU A 467 -21.63 -14.81 -1.12
CA GLU A 467 -22.61 -13.94 -1.77
C GLU A 467 -21.99 -12.62 -2.25
N LEU A 468 -21.08 -12.03 -1.46
CA LEU A 468 -20.33 -10.83 -1.84
C LEU A 468 -19.51 -11.07 -3.11
N PHE A 469 -18.74 -12.16 -3.17
CA PHE A 469 -17.98 -12.51 -4.37
C PHE A 469 -18.89 -12.83 -5.55
N ALA A 470 -20.00 -13.56 -5.32
CA ALA A 470 -20.98 -13.83 -6.37
C ALA A 470 -21.57 -12.53 -6.95
N LYS A 471 -21.88 -11.54 -6.10
CA LYS A 471 -22.34 -10.21 -6.53
C LYS A 471 -21.28 -9.47 -7.32
N ASN A 472 -20.01 -9.53 -6.89
CA ASN A 472 -18.90 -8.87 -7.59
C ASN A 472 -18.70 -9.38 -9.04
N ARG A 473 -19.05 -10.64 -9.33
CA ARG A 473 -18.97 -11.23 -10.68
C ARG A 473 -20.05 -10.72 -11.64
N GLN A 474 -21.13 -10.13 -11.13
CA GLN A 474 -22.23 -9.65 -11.96
C GLN A 474 -21.74 -8.50 -12.86
N PRO A 475 -22.15 -8.45 -14.14
CA PRO A 475 -21.61 -7.50 -15.13
C PRO A 475 -21.55 -6.04 -14.66
N GLN A 476 -22.57 -5.58 -13.94
CA GLN A 476 -22.63 -4.20 -13.43
C GLN A 476 -21.66 -3.91 -12.27
N PHE A 477 -21.11 -4.93 -11.61
CA PHE A 477 -20.22 -4.82 -10.46
C PHE A 477 -18.79 -5.31 -10.72
N ARG A 478 -18.48 -5.83 -11.92
CA ARG A 478 -17.15 -6.40 -12.24
C ARG A 478 -15.99 -5.43 -12.03
N GLU A 479 -16.25 -4.14 -12.21
CA GLU A 479 -15.24 -3.08 -12.03
C GLU A 479 -15.12 -2.58 -10.59
N HIS A 480 -16.04 -3.01 -9.72
CA HIS A 480 -16.02 -2.62 -8.32
C HIS A 480 -15.06 -3.50 -7.54
N ALA A 481 -14.31 -2.90 -6.60
CA ALA A 481 -13.61 -3.69 -5.59
C ALA A 481 -14.66 -4.36 -4.68
N PRO A 482 -14.48 -5.62 -4.25
CA PRO A 482 -15.43 -6.29 -3.36
C PRO A 482 -15.77 -5.46 -2.12
N ASN A 483 -14.79 -4.76 -1.54
CA ASN A 483 -15.00 -3.95 -0.33
C ASN A 483 -15.99 -2.78 -0.55
N SER A 484 -16.09 -2.24 -1.78
CA SER A 484 -17.08 -1.21 -2.10
C SER A 484 -18.53 -1.74 -2.09
N LEU A 485 -18.72 -3.05 -2.22
CA LEU A 485 -20.02 -3.73 -2.18
C LEU A 485 -20.32 -4.32 -0.79
N ALA A 486 -19.28 -4.55 0.01
CA ALA A 486 -19.37 -5.28 1.27
C ALA A 486 -20.27 -4.58 2.31
N ALA A 487 -20.41 -3.25 2.22
CA ALA A 487 -21.30 -2.47 3.10
C ALA A 487 -22.75 -2.96 3.10
N GLU A 488 -23.22 -3.55 2.00
CA GLU A 488 -24.58 -4.10 1.89
C GLU A 488 -24.74 -5.45 2.59
N PHE A 489 -23.63 -6.16 2.83
CA PHE A 489 -23.60 -7.50 3.43
C PHE A 489 -23.31 -7.46 4.92
N TYR A 490 -22.89 -6.31 5.46
CA TYR A 490 -22.67 -6.16 6.90
C TYR A 490 -23.99 -6.14 7.67
N GLU A 491 -24.02 -6.83 8.81
CA GLU A 491 -25.14 -6.73 9.75
C GLU A 491 -25.33 -5.27 10.22
N LYS A 492 -26.59 -4.89 10.48
CA LYS A 492 -26.94 -3.59 11.06
C LYS A 492 -27.59 -3.82 12.44
N PRO A 493 -26.98 -3.36 13.56
CA PRO A 493 -25.70 -2.66 13.66
C PRO A 493 -24.50 -3.57 13.33
N ALA A 494 -23.39 -2.98 12.89
CA ALA A 494 -22.19 -3.73 12.56
C ALA A 494 -21.66 -4.47 13.80
N LYS A 495 -21.76 -5.80 13.80
CA LYS A 495 -21.10 -6.65 14.79
C LYS A 495 -19.69 -6.94 14.30
N TRP A 496 -18.72 -6.49 15.08
CA TRP A 496 -17.32 -6.81 14.86
C TRP A 496 -16.99 -8.11 15.57
N ARG A 497 -16.38 -9.05 14.86
CA ARG A 497 -15.67 -10.16 15.49
C ARG A 497 -14.26 -9.70 15.79
N ASP A 498 -13.67 -10.24 16.84
CA ASP A 498 -12.24 -10.06 17.07
C ASP A 498 -11.46 -10.50 15.83
N TYR A 499 -10.36 -9.80 15.54
CA TYR A 499 -9.50 -10.23 14.45
C TYR A 499 -9.02 -11.68 14.74
N PRO A 500 -9.21 -12.64 13.82
CA PRO A 500 -9.01 -14.06 14.13
C PRO A 500 -7.63 -14.40 14.69
N LEU A 501 -6.62 -13.62 14.32
CA LEU A 501 -5.23 -13.79 14.75
C LEU A 501 -4.78 -12.72 15.77
N ALA A 502 -5.73 -12.06 16.46
CA ALA A 502 -5.41 -11.02 17.45
C ALA A 502 -4.54 -11.54 18.60
N SER A 503 -4.71 -12.80 19.00
CA SER A 503 -3.88 -13.42 20.05
C SER A 503 -2.40 -13.48 19.66
N GLU A 504 -2.08 -13.51 18.37
CA GLU A 504 -0.69 -13.46 17.90
C GLU A 504 -0.05 -12.09 18.08
N PHE A 505 -0.81 -11.06 18.43
CA PHE A 505 -0.28 -9.76 18.79
C PHE A 505 0.21 -9.71 20.25
N VAL A 506 -0.22 -10.67 21.09
CA VAL A 506 0.28 -10.77 22.45
C VAL A 506 1.76 -11.11 22.37
N PHE A 507 2.57 -10.15 22.81
CA PHE A 507 3.97 -10.42 23.08
C PHE A 507 4.02 -11.07 24.47
N ASP A 508 4.73 -12.19 24.62
CA ASP A 508 5.13 -12.69 25.93
C ASP A 508 6.13 -11.66 26.51
N ILE A 509 5.60 -10.61 27.14
CA ILE A 509 6.38 -9.51 27.75
C ILE A 509 6.83 -9.93 29.15
#